data_AF-K4KXK6-F1
#
_entry.id   AF-K4KXK6-F1
#
_cell.length_a   1.000
_cell.length_b   1.000
_cell.length_c   1.000
_cell.angle_alpha   90.00
_cell.angle_beta   90.00
_cell.angle_gamma   90.00
#
_symmetry.space_group_name_H-M   'P 1'
#
loop_
_entity.id
_entity.type
_entity.pdbx_description
1 polymer ?
#
loop_
_entity_poly.entity_id
_entity_poly.type
_entity_poly.pdbx_seq_one_letter_code
_entity_poly.pdbx_strand_id
1 'polypeptide(L)'
;MHPTVIEALQPLLQAAESAGFQPAVASGYRDFERQLAIFNAKARGQRPLLDSQGQVLQAERLSEEQRLAAILRWSALPGLSRHHWGTDLDIYDAGVCVEGYQVQLTQAECDGAMAGFHQWLTGWLDQQSDWYRPYREDLGGVAPEPWHLSFRPWARQCEGVLNPARLAQVLEASDIELKALILSDLPALVARYTRVAD
;
A
#
# COMPACT_ATOMS: atom_id res chain seq x y z
N MET A 1 -1.99 13.99 1.71
CA MET A 1 -2.89 13.46 0.66
C MET A 1 -3.23 14.60 -0.28
N HIS A 2 -3.68 14.31 -1.51
CA HIS A 2 -4.12 15.35 -2.44
C HIS A 2 -5.40 16.04 -1.90
N PRO A 3 -5.59 17.37 -2.01
CA PRO A 3 -6.76 18.06 -1.45
C PRO A 3 -8.10 17.47 -1.88
N THR A 4 -8.27 17.16 -3.17
CA THR A 4 -9.48 16.51 -3.70
C THR A 4 -9.77 15.15 -3.05
N VAL A 5 -8.72 14.41 -2.68
CA VAL A 5 -8.87 13.10 -2.02
C VAL A 5 -9.33 13.30 -0.58
N ILE A 6 -8.87 14.36 0.10
CA ILE A 6 -9.32 14.73 1.44
C ILE A 6 -10.81 15.09 1.42
N GLU A 7 -11.26 15.87 0.43
CA GLU A 7 -12.66 16.21 0.23
C GLU A 7 -13.51 14.96 -0.06
N ALA A 8 -13.06 14.12 -0.99
CA ALA A 8 -13.74 12.88 -1.36
C ALA A 8 -13.78 11.83 -0.24
N LEU A 9 -12.90 11.95 0.77
CA LEU A 9 -12.86 11.06 1.93
C LEU A 9 -13.93 11.42 2.97
N GLN A 10 -14.40 12.67 3.02
CA GLN A 10 -15.36 13.12 4.05
C GLN A 10 -16.66 12.28 4.10
N PRO A 11 -17.32 11.94 2.97
CA PRO A 11 -18.53 11.12 2.99
C PRO A 11 -18.29 9.72 3.55
N LEU A 12 -17.11 9.13 3.29
CA LEU A 12 -16.73 7.83 3.85
C LEU A 12 -16.60 7.91 5.37
N LEU A 13 -15.89 8.92 5.88
CA LEU A 13 -15.70 9.09 7.33
C LEU A 13 -17.04 9.30 8.05
N GLN A 14 -17.89 10.17 7.52
CA GLN A 14 -19.22 10.43 8.08
C GLN A 14 -20.14 9.20 8.05
N ALA A 15 -20.09 8.42 6.97
CA ALA A 15 -20.87 7.19 6.86
C ALA A 15 -20.39 6.12 7.84
N ALA A 16 -19.07 6.00 8.05
CA ALA A 16 -18.49 5.08 9.02
C ALA A 16 -18.85 5.45 10.46
N GLU A 17 -18.76 6.74 10.81
CA GLU A 17 -19.19 7.27 12.12
C GLU A 17 -20.68 7.02 12.36
N SER A 18 -21.52 7.26 11.36
CA SER A 18 -22.97 7.00 11.43
C SER A 18 -23.30 5.51 11.59
N ALA A 19 -22.42 4.63 11.12
CA ALA A 19 -22.51 3.18 11.31
C ALA A 19 -21.93 2.70 12.64
N GLY A 20 -21.41 3.61 13.48
CA GLY A 20 -20.89 3.32 14.81
C GLY A 20 -19.40 2.99 14.89
N PHE A 21 -18.64 3.18 13.81
CA PHE A 21 -17.19 3.01 13.79
C PHE A 21 -16.47 4.32 14.13
N GLN A 22 -15.18 4.25 14.47
CA GLN A 22 -14.31 5.41 14.61
C GLN A 22 -13.21 5.36 13.55
N PRO A 23 -13.51 5.73 12.29
CA PRO A 23 -12.56 5.59 11.19
C PRO A 23 -11.33 6.47 11.41
N ALA A 24 -10.15 5.91 11.16
CA ALA A 24 -8.89 6.64 11.22
C ALA A 24 -7.97 6.25 10.04
N VAL A 25 -7.16 7.21 9.59
CA VAL A 25 -6.18 7.00 8.51
C VAL A 25 -4.81 6.73 9.13
N ALA A 26 -4.31 5.51 8.96
CA ALA A 26 -2.98 5.11 9.41
C ALA A 26 -1.87 5.70 8.52
N SER A 27 -2.13 5.82 7.22
CA SER A 27 -1.17 6.31 6.23
C SER A 27 -1.89 6.92 5.04
N GLY A 28 -1.37 8.04 4.53
CA GLY A 28 -1.90 8.76 3.37
C GLY A 28 -0.78 9.05 2.37
N TYR A 29 -0.45 10.32 2.13
CA TYR A 29 0.70 10.65 1.29
C TYR A 29 2.01 10.18 1.93
N ARG A 30 2.89 9.60 1.12
CA ARG A 30 4.23 9.19 1.51
C ARG A 30 5.21 9.70 0.46
N ASP A 31 6.23 10.42 0.87
CA ASP A 31 7.28 10.86 -0.04
C ASP A 31 8.21 9.69 -0.44
N PHE A 32 9.05 9.96 -1.45
CA PHE A 32 10.01 8.98 -1.96
C PHE A 32 10.97 8.50 -0.87
N GLU A 33 11.57 9.42 -0.11
CA GLU A 33 12.58 9.11 0.90
C GLU A 33 12.04 8.22 2.03
N ARG A 34 10.80 8.45 2.47
CA ARG A 34 10.16 7.59 3.47
C ARG A 34 9.89 6.20 2.92
N GLN A 35 9.46 6.06 1.67
CA GLN A 35 9.28 4.74 1.06
C GLN A 35 10.63 4.04 0.86
N LEU A 36 11.68 4.77 0.47
CA LEU A 36 13.05 4.28 0.35
C LEU A 36 13.57 3.75 1.67
N ALA A 37 13.38 4.49 2.76
CA ALA A 37 13.76 4.05 4.10
C ALA A 37 13.06 2.74 4.52
N ILE A 38 11.75 2.62 4.24
CA ILE A 38 10.98 1.39 4.52
C ILE A 38 11.52 0.21 3.70
N PHE A 39 11.74 0.42 2.40
CA PHE A 39 12.27 -0.59 1.48
C PHE A 39 13.65 -1.06 1.93
N ASN A 40 14.57 -0.14 2.15
CA ASN A 40 15.94 -0.45 2.57
C ASN A 40 15.98 -1.12 3.94
N ALA A 41 15.15 -0.71 4.89
CA ALA A 41 15.07 -1.37 6.20
C ALA A 41 14.70 -2.86 6.07
N LYS A 42 13.78 -3.20 5.15
CA LYS A 42 13.45 -4.61 4.85
C LYS A 42 14.58 -5.32 4.12
N ALA A 43 15.18 -4.70 3.10
CA ALA A 43 16.29 -5.28 2.34
C ALA A 43 17.54 -5.56 3.18
N ARG A 44 17.80 -4.71 4.18
CA ARG A 44 18.90 -4.82 5.16
C ARG A 44 18.57 -5.73 6.35
N GLY A 45 17.38 -6.34 6.39
CA GLY A 45 16.96 -7.22 7.50
C GLY A 45 16.65 -6.51 8.82
N GLN A 46 16.52 -5.18 8.81
CA GLN A 46 16.13 -4.39 9.99
C GLN A 46 14.63 -4.50 10.28
N ARG A 47 13.86 -4.98 9.31
CA ARG A 47 12.44 -5.33 9.43
C ARG A 47 12.22 -6.74 8.87
N PRO A 48 11.30 -7.52 9.46
CA PRO A 48 11.03 -8.87 8.99
C PRO A 48 10.51 -8.85 7.54
N LEU A 49 10.97 -9.83 6.77
CA LEU A 49 10.37 -10.19 5.49
C LEU A 49 9.31 -11.24 5.76
N LEU A 50 8.19 -11.14 5.04
CA LEU A 50 7.07 -12.04 5.20
C LEU A 50 6.84 -12.81 3.89
N ASP A 51 6.41 -14.06 4.00
CA ASP A 51 5.90 -14.82 2.86
C ASP A 51 4.48 -14.36 2.46
N SER A 52 3.90 -15.00 1.44
CA SER A 52 2.55 -14.67 0.98
C SER A 52 1.45 -15.01 1.99
N GLN A 53 1.75 -15.77 3.06
CA GLN A 53 0.85 -16.09 4.16
C GLN A 53 1.07 -15.17 5.37
N GLY A 54 1.98 -14.19 5.28
CA GLY A 54 2.29 -13.28 6.38
C GLY A 54 3.24 -13.87 7.43
N GLN A 55 3.89 -15.00 7.16
CA GLN A 55 4.84 -15.62 8.09
C GLN A 55 6.25 -15.11 7.86
N VAL A 56 7.03 -14.99 8.93
CA VAL A 56 8.40 -14.44 8.87
C VAL A 56 9.34 -15.38 8.11
N LEU A 57 10.03 -14.82 7.11
CA LEU A 57 11.06 -15.47 6.33
C LEU A 57 12.44 -15.32 6.97
N GLN A 58 13.31 -16.30 6.73
CA GLN A 58 14.73 -16.22 7.10
C GLN A 58 15.51 -15.49 6.00
N ALA A 59 15.71 -14.18 6.18
CA ALA A 59 16.25 -13.30 5.15
C ALA A 59 17.65 -13.71 4.66
N GLU A 60 18.44 -14.39 5.50
CA GLU A 60 19.80 -14.86 5.21
C GLU A 60 19.81 -16.02 4.21
N ARG A 61 18.68 -16.69 4.01
CA ARG A 61 18.54 -17.84 3.10
C ARG A 61 17.96 -17.45 1.74
N LEU A 62 17.60 -16.19 1.54
CA LEU A 62 16.98 -15.70 0.31
C LEU A 62 18.04 -15.21 -0.67
N SER A 63 17.88 -15.55 -1.95
CA SER A 63 18.56 -14.85 -3.04
C SER A 63 18.09 -13.39 -3.12
N GLU A 64 18.81 -12.56 -3.87
CA GLU A 64 18.41 -11.16 -4.08
C GLU A 64 17.03 -11.05 -4.73
N GLU A 65 16.70 -11.93 -5.68
CA GLU A 65 15.41 -12.00 -6.35
C GLU A 65 14.29 -12.41 -5.39
N GLN A 66 14.53 -13.44 -4.57
CA GLN A 66 13.57 -13.88 -3.55
C GLN A 66 13.33 -12.79 -2.51
N ARG A 67 14.40 -12.08 -2.13
CA ARG A 67 14.32 -10.93 -1.21
C ARG A 67 13.52 -9.80 -1.81
N LEU A 68 13.79 -9.40 -3.06
CA LEU A 68 13.04 -8.37 -3.76
C LEU A 68 11.55 -8.75 -3.84
N ALA A 69 11.24 -9.99 -4.26
CA ALA A 69 9.87 -10.48 -4.34
C ALA A 69 9.16 -10.44 -2.97
N ALA A 70 9.82 -10.87 -1.90
CA ALA A 70 9.27 -10.83 -0.54
C ALA A 70 9.01 -9.39 -0.05
N ILE A 71 9.87 -8.43 -0.41
CA ILE A 71 9.66 -7.02 -0.09
C ILE A 71 8.45 -6.49 -0.87
N LEU A 72 8.46 -6.64 -2.19
CA LEU A 72 7.42 -6.11 -3.09
C LEU A 72 6.05 -6.73 -2.87
N ARG A 73 6.00 -7.89 -2.22
CA ARG A 73 4.77 -8.53 -1.80
C ARG A 73 3.99 -7.71 -0.77
N TRP A 74 4.68 -6.98 0.11
CA TRP A 74 4.09 -6.27 1.25
C TRP A 74 4.52 -4.81 1.36
N SER A 75 5.32 -4.32 0.42
CA SER A 75 5.89 -2.97 0.44
C SER A 75 6.27 -2.55 -0.96
N ALA A 76 5.62 -1.51 -1.48
CA ALA A 76 5.90 -1.00 -2.80
C ALA A 76 7.35 -0.54 -2.97
N LEU A 77 7.86 -0.64 -4.20
CA LEU A 77 9.12 -0.02 -4.59
C LEU A 77 9.02 1.51 -4.44
N PRO A 78 10.06 2.21 -3.96
CA PRO A 78 10.11 3.68 -3.97
C PRO A 78 9.89 4.21 -5.39
N GLY A 79 8.95 5.16 -5.53
CA GLY A 79 8.51 5.69 -6.82
C GLY A 79 7.41 4.89 -7.53
N LEU A 80 7.10 3.67 -7.08
CA LEU A 80 5.93 2.89 -7.55
C LEU A 80 4.82 2.77 -6.48
N SER A 81 5.03 3.26 -5.26
CA SER A 81 3.96 3.34 -4.29
C SER A 81 2.88 4.32 -4.73
N ARG A 82 1.62 3.88 -4.75
CA ARG A 82 0.48 4.75 -5.03
C ARG A 82 0.25 5.82 -3.95
N HIS A 83 0.79 5.63 -2.74
CA HIS A 83 0.82 6.68 -1.71
C HIS A 83 1.64 7.91 -2.14
N HIS A 84 2.58 7.77 -3.08
CA HIS A 84 3.29 8.92 -3.65
C HIS A 84 2.37 9.87 -4.41
N TRP A 85 1.27 9.35 -4.95
CA TRP A 85 0.29 10.16 -5.69
C TRP A 85 -0.63 10.93 -4.75
N GLY A 86 -0.66 10.57 -3.46
CA GLY A 86 -1.58 11.13 -2.49
C GLY A 86 -3.05 10.77 -2.73
N THR A 87 -3.30 9.74 -3.54
CA THR A 87 -4.62 9.17 -3.91
C THR A 87 -5.03 7.99 -3.07
N ASP A 88 -4.06 7.43 -2.36
CA ASP A 88 -4.19 6.16 -1.68
C ASP A 88 -3.98 6.37 -0.17
N LEU A 89 -4.70 5.58 0.61
CA LEU A 89 -4.68 5.64 2.06
C LEU A 89 -4.94 4.27 2.69
N ASP A 90 -4.47 4.12 3.92
CA ASP A 90 -4.73 2.96 4.76
C ASP A 90 -5.71 3.37 5.86
N ILE A 91 -6.88 2.74 5.91
CA ILE A 91 -7.95 3.05 6.87
C ILE A 91 -8.20 1.89 7.82
N TYR A 92 -8.50 2.22 9.08
CA TYR A 92 -8.83 1.27 10.14
C TYR A 92 -9.89 1.84 11.09
N ASP A 93 -10.45 1.00 11.95
CA ASP A 93 -11.33 1.43 13.04
C ASP A 93 -10.54 1.64 14.33
N ALA A 94 -10.40 2.89 14.76
CA ALA A 94 -9.75 3.25 16.02
C ALA A 94 -10.59 2.88 17.25
N GLY A 95 -11.89 2.63 17.09
CA GLY A 95 -12.81 2.34 18.20
C GLY A 95 -12.51 1.01 18.89
N VAL A 96 -11.81 0.10 18.20
CA VAL A 96 -11.36 -1.19 18.73
C VAL A 96 -9.91 -1.18 19.22
N CYS A 97 -9.22 -0.05 19.07
CA CYS A 97 -7.83 0.12 19.52
C CYS A 97 -7.82 0.55 21.00
N VAL A 98 -7.45 -0.38 21.88
CA VAL A 98 -7.23 -0.06 23.30
C VAL A 98 -5.99 0.83 23.50
N GLU A 99 -5.85 1.44 24.67
CA GLU A 99 -4.68 2.26 24.98
C GLU A 99 -3.36 1.50 24.77
N GLY A 100 -2.43 2.12 24.04
CA GLY A 100 -1.14 1.52 23.69
C GLY A 100 -1.18 0.53 22.51
N TYR A 101 -2.35 0.27 21.93
CA TYR A 101 -2.46 -0.58 20.74
C TYR A 101 -1.74 0.05 19.54
N GLN A 102 -0.87 -0.72 18.90
CA GLN A 102 -0.18 -0.31 17.68
C GLN A 102 -0.78 -1.08 16.50
N VAL A 103 -1.54 -0.37 15.66
CA VAL A 103 -2.12 -0.93 14.44
C VAL A 103 -1.00 -1.43 13.52
N GLN A 104 -1.10 -2.69 13.10
CA GLN A 104 -0.11 -3.32 12.23
C GLN A 104 -0.54 -3.32 10.76
N LEU A 105 -1.82 -3.11 10.48
CA LEU A 105 -2.46 -3.28 9.17
C LEU A 105 -2.17 -4.68 8.63
N THR A 106 -2.77 -5.68 9.27
CA THR A 106 -2.63 -7.09 8.90
C THR A 106 -3.97 -7.74 8.61
N GLN A 107 -3.98 -8.79 7.79
CA GLN A 107 -5.18 -9.57 7.52
C GLN A 107 -5.82 -10.09 8.81
N ALA A 108 -5.01 -10.49 9.81
CA ALA A 108 -5.49 -10.94 11.10
C ALA A 108 -6.24 -9.86 11.90
N GLU A 109 -5.82 -8.59 11.81
CA GLU A 109 -6.58 -7.48 12.42
C GLU A 109 -7.90 -7.26 11.69
N CYS A 110 -7.87 -7.30 10.35
CA CYS A 110 -9.03 -7.12 9.50
C CYS A 110 -10.07 -8.23 9.61
N ASP A 111 -9.65 -9.47 9.86
CA ASP A 111 -10.55 -10.62 10.07
C ASP A 111 -10.92 -10.82 11.55
N GLY A 112 -10.19 -10.14 12.44
CA GLY A 112 -10.37 -10.21 13.88
C GLY A 112 -11.07 -8.98 14.43
N ALA A 113 -10.35 -8.18 15.21
CA ALA A 113 -10.89 -7.04 15.94
C ALA A 113 -11.58 -6.00 15.02
N MET A 114 -11.14 -5.87 13.77
CA MET A 114 -11.66 -4.90 12.80
C MET A 114 -12.61 -5.52 11.77
N ALA A 115 -13.04 -6.78 11.94
CA ALA A 115 -13.88 -7.49 10.98
C ALA A 115 -15.18 -6.77 10.63
N GLY A 116 -15.89 -6.26 11.65
CA GLY A 116 -17.12 -5.50 11.44
C GLY A 116 -16.91 -4.27 10.57
N PHE A 117 -15.81 -3.55 10.79
CA PHE A 117 -15.45 -2.37 10.00
C PHE A 117 -15.12 -2.72 8.56
N HIS A 118 -14.27 -3.72 8.31
CA HIS A 118 -13.90 -4.08 6.93
C HIS A 118 -15.05 -4.72 6.15
N GLN A 119 -15.95 -5.44 6.83
CA GLN A 119 -17.19 -5.94 6.22
C GLN A 119 -18.10 -4.77 5.80
N TRP A 120 -18.36 -3.83 6.70
CA TRP A 120 -19.15 -2.64 6.39
C TRP A 120 -18.51 -1.81 5.27
N LEU A 121 -17.20 -1.58 5.34
CA LEU A 121 -16.44 -0.83 4.35
C LEU A 121 -16.53 -1.47 2.96
N THR A 122 -16.53 -2.80 2.89
CA THR A 122 -16.76 -3.51 1.63
C THR A 122 -18.13 -3.18 1.03
N GLY A 123 -19.18 -3.26 1.84
CA GLY A 123 -20.53 -2.91 1.38
C GLY A 123 -20.67 -1.45 0.98
N TRP A 124 -20.00 -0.53 1.68
CA TRP A 124 -19.98 0.89 1.31
C TRP A 124 -19.26 1.13 -0.02
N LEU A 125 -18.09 0.49 -0.21
CA LEU A 125 -17.28 0.59 -1.43
C LEU A 125 -18.00 0.01 -2.65
N ASP A 126 -18.78 -1.06 -2.50
CA ASP A 126 -19.56 -1.64 -3.60
C ASP A 126 -20.63 -0.66 -4.15
N GLN A 127 -20.95 0.41 -3.42
CA GLN A 127 -21.84 1.50 -3.86
C GLN A 127 -21.10 2.70 -4.47
N GLN A 128 -19.76 2.65 -4.55
CA GLN A 128 -18.95 3.75 -5.08
C GLN A 128 -18.41 3.44 -6.47
N SER A 129 -18.33 4.47 -7.31
CA SER A 129 -17.56 4.42 -8.57
C SER A 129 -16.09 4.79 -8.39
N ASP A 130 -15.82 5.70 -7.46
CA ASP A 130 -14.54 6.42 -7.39
C ASP A 130 -13.57 5.84 -6.36
N TRP A 131 -14.09 5.23 -5.30
CA TRP A 131 -13.30 4.58 -4.26
C TRP A 131 -13.27 3.07 -4.45
N TYR A 132 -12.09 2.47 -4.32
CA TYR A 132 -11.93 1.03 -4.47
C TYR A 132 -10.69 0.50 -3.74
N ARG A 133 -10.60 -0.83 -3.61
CA ARG A 133 -9.39 -1.52 -3.14
C ARG A 133 -8.55 -1.97 -4.33
N PRO A 134 -7.35 -1.39 -4.55
CA PRO A 134 -6.47 -1.84 -5.63
C PRO A 134 -5.92 -3.25 -5.40
N TYR A 135 -5.82 -3.68 -4.14
CA TYR A 135 -5.29 -4.98 -3.76
C TYR A 135 -6.39 -5.84 -3.11
N ARG A 136 -7.53 -5.98 -3.80
CA ARG A 136 -8.64 -6.86 -3.34
C ARG A 136 -8.33 -8.34 -3.58
N GLU A 137 -7.69 -8.65 -4.69
CA GLU A 137 -7.39 -10.02 -5.13
C GLU A 137 -5.88 -10.21 -5.25
N ASP A 138 -5.42 -11.42 -5.00
CA ASP A 138 -4.02 -11.78 -5.20
C ASP A 138 -3.74 -12.06 -6.68
N LEU A 139 -3.19 -11.06 -7.36
CA LEU A 139 -2.81 -11.15 -8.78
C LEU A 139 -1.31 -11.43 -8.99
N GLY A 140 -0.59 -11.92 -7.96
CA GLY A 140 0.84 -12.18 -8.01
C GLY A 140 1.72 -10.92 -7.90
N GLY A 141 1.12 -9.80 -7.50
CA GLY A 141 1.79 -8.55 -7.15
C GLY A 141 1.77 -8.32 -5.63
N VAL A 142 1.26 -7.16 -5.22
CA VAL A 142 1.00 -6.84 -3.81
C VAL A 142 0.00 -7.86 -3.25
N ALA A 143 0.21 -8.29 -2.01
CA ALA A 143 -0.74 -9.14 -1.29
C ALA A 143 -2.09 -8.43 -1.09
N PRO A 144 -3.16 -9.16 -0.78
CA PRO A 144 -4.42 -8.53 -0.41
C PRO A 144 -4.26 -7.59 0.81
N GLU A 145 -4.77 -6.36 0.69
CA GLU A 145 -4.70 -5.33 1.73
C GLU A 145 -6.10 -4.71 1.95
N PRO A 146 -6.94 -5.28 2.85
CA PRO A 146 -8.32 -4.81 3.08
C PRO A 146 -8.44 -3.37 3.60
N TRP A 147 -7.36 -2.81 4.15
CA TRP A 147 -7.25 -1.44 4.64
C TRP A 147 -6.90 -0.43 3.54
N HIS A 148 -6.31 -0.87 2.43
CA HIS A 148 -5.79 0.02 1.40
C HIS A 148 -6.90 0.48 0.45
N LEU A 149 -7.18 1.77 0.43
CA LEU A 149 -8.13 2.41 -0.48
C LEU A 149 -7.43 3.30 -1.47
N SER A 150 -7.98 3.40 -2.68
CA SER A 150 -7.52 4.33 -3.72
C SER A 150 -8.67 5.14 -4.31
N PHE A 151 -8.43 6.43 -4.52
CA PHE A 151 -9.33 7.33 -5.22
C PHE A 151 -9.02 7.37 -6.72
N ARG A 152 -9.84 6.65 -7.48
CA ARG A 152 -9.66 6.34 -8.91
C ARG A 152 -9.51 7.57 -9.82
N PRO A 153 -10.33 8.64 -9.70
CA PRO A 153 -10.29 9.75 -10.66
C PRO A 153 -8.92 10.43 -10.75
N TRP A 154 -8.21 10.56 -9.62
CA TRP A 154 -6.86 11.13 -9.60
C TRP A 154 -5.77 10.06 -9.82
N ALA A 155 -5.97 8.85 -9.30
CA ALA A 155 -4.99 7.77 -9.48
C ALA A 155 -4.75 7.44 -10.96
N ARG A 156 -5.80 7.46 -11.80
CA ARG A 156 -5.68 7.30 -13.26
C ARG A 156 -4.82 8.38 -13.92
N GLN A 157 -4.93 9.62 -13.46
CA GLN A 157 -4.12 10.71 -14.00
C GLN A 157 -2.65 10.51 -13.63
N CYS A 158 -2.37 10.10 -12.39
CA CYS A 158 -1.02 9.82 -11.93
C CYS A 158 -0.39 8.62 -12.65
N GLU A 159 -1.15 7.55 -12.86
CA GLU A 159 -0.72 6.41 -13.67
C GLU A 159 -0.36 6.83 -15.11
N GLY A 160 -1.21 7.64 -15.75
CA GLY A 160 -1.00 8.09 -17.13
C GLY A 160 0.21 9.00 -17.34
N VAL A 161 0.74 9.62 -16.28
CA VAL A 161 1.95 10.48 -16.34
C VAL A 161 3.19 9.81 -15.73
N LEU A 162 3.08 8.57 -15.25
CA LEU A 162 4.21 7.82 -14.73
C LEU A 162 5.23 7.58 -15.85
N ASN A 163 6.48 7.98 -15.60
CA ASN A 163 7.55 7.88 -16.59
C ASN A 163 8.65 6.93 -16.08
N PRO A 164 8.72 5.69 -16.60
CA PRO A 164 9.72 4.70 -16.18
C PRO A 164 11.17 5.18 -16.34
N ALA A 165 11.48 5.96 -17.39
CA ALA A 165 12.82 6.47 -17.62
C ALA A 165 13.24 7.52 -16.57
N ARG A 166 12.32 8.41 -16.18
CA ARG A 166 12.57 9.34 -15.06
C ARG A 166 12.70 8.61 -13.74
N LEU A 167 11.87 7.61 -13.50
CA LEU A 167 11.98 6.78 -12.30
C LEU A 167 13.34 6.06 -12.24
N ALA A 168 13.80 5.50 -13.36
CA ALA A 168 15.13 4.87 -13.44
C ALA A 168 16.24 5.86 -13.03
N GLN A 169 16.20 7.10 -13.52
CA GLN A 169 17.18 8.13 -13.15
C GLN A 169 17.17 8.45 -11.65
N VAL A 170 15.99 8.56 -11.05
CA VAL A 170 15.84 8.80 -9.61
C VAL A 170 16.38 7.61 -8.80
N LEU A 171 16.03 6.39 -9.21
CA LEU A 171 16.49 5.17 -8.54
C LEU A 171 18.01 4.99 -8.66
N GLU A 172 18.59 5.24 -9.85
CA GLU A 172 20.03 5.20 -10.10
C GLU A 172 20.78 6.16 -9.15
N ALA A 173 20.26 7.38 -8.97
CA ALA A 173 20.86 8.40 -8.11
C ALA A 173 20.63 8.15 -6.60
N SER A 174 19.70 7.28 -6.23
CA SER A 174 19.35 6.99 -4.82
C SER A 174 20.22 5.90 -4.19
N ASP A 175 20.35 5.88 -2.87
CA ASP A 175 20.95 4.76 -2.11
C ASP A 175 19.93 3.63 -1.90
N ILE A 176 19.42 3.05 -2.98
CA ILE A 176 18.45 1.94 -2.91
C ILE A 176 19.17 0.58 -2.91
N GLU A 177 18.75 -0.30 -2.01
CA GLU A 177 19.19 -1.70 -1.99
C GLU A 177 18.67 -2.47 -3.21
N LEU A 178 19.35 -3.53 -3.63
CA LEU A 178 18.96 -4.35 -4.79
C LEU A 178 18.87 -3.55 -6.11
N LYS A 179 19.56 -2.40 -6.20
CA LYS A 179 19.48 -1.44 -7.31
C LYS A 179 19.64 -2.08 -8.69
N ALA A 180 20.69 -2.87 -8.88
CA ALA A 180 20.98 -3.48 -10.18
C ALA A 180 19.82 -4.36 -10.67
N LEU A 181 19.28 -5.19 -9.78
CA LEU A 181 18.13 -6.05 -10.06
C LEU A 181 16.88 -5.22 -10.39
N ILE A 182 16.58 -4.22 -9.56
CA ILE A 182 15.42 -3.32 -9.75
C ILE A 182 15.49 -2.62 -11.10
N LEU A 183 16.63 -2.04 -11.45
CA LEU A 183 16.80 -1.31 -12.71
C LEU A 183 16.73 -2.23 -13.92
N SER A 184 17.24 -3.46 -13.80
CA SER A 184 17.20 -4.45 -14.88
C SER A 184 15.78 -4.90 -15.26
N ASP A 185 14.85 -4.91 -14.29
CA ASP A 185 13.46 -5.37 -14.48
C ASP A 185 12.43 -4.24 -14.31
N LEU A 186 12.87 -2.98 -14.28
CA LEU A 186 12.01 -1.83 -13.97
C LEU A 186 10.74 -1.73 -14.84
N PRO A 187 10.79 -1.97 -16.18
CA PRO A 187 9.58 -1.94 -16.98
C PRO A 187 8.51 -2.95 -16.55
N ALA A 188 8.92 -4.17 -16.17
CA ALA A 188 7.99 -5.19 -15.70
C ALA A 188 7.45 -4.85 -14.29
N LEU A 189 8.30 -4.30 -13.43
CA LEU A 189 7.89 -3.81 -12.10
C LEU A 189 6.85 -2.69 -12.22
N VAL A 190 7.06 -1.71 -13.09
CA VAL A 190 6.07 -0.65 -13.34
C VAL A 190 4.74 -1.27 -13.78
N ALA A 191 4.75 -2.11 -14.82
CA ALA A 191 3.54 -2.70 -15.36
C ALA A 191 2.76 -3.55 -14.33
N ARG A 192 3.47 -4.23 -13.42
CA ARG A 192 2.86 -5.08 -12.39
C ARG A 192 2.31 -4.30 -11.20
N TYR A 193 3.00 -3.26 -10.75
CA TYR A 193 2.73 -2.66 -9.43
C TYR A 193 1.98 -1.31 -9.47
N THR A 194 1.83 -0.66 -10.63
CA THR A 194 1.16 0.66 -10.69
C THR A 194 -0.19 0.66 -11.38
N ARG A 195 -0.67 -0.50 -11.87
CA ARG A 195 -1.92 -0.57 -12.62
C ARG A 195 -3.11 -0.06 -11.80
N VAL A 196 -3.88 0.87 -12.34
CA VAL A 196 -5.17 1.32 -11.80
C VAL A 196 -6.27 0.45 -12.41
N ALA A 197 -7.18 -0.06 -11.58
CA ALA A 197 -8.27 -0.89 -12.08
C ALA A 197 -9.22 -0.08 -12.97
N ASP A 198 -9.91 -0.78 -13.87
CA ASP A 198 -11.01 -0.23 -14.66
C ASP A 198 -12.25 0.07 -13.80
#